data_AF-A0A3P8BN73-F1
#
_entry.id   AF-A0A3P8BN73-F1
#
_cell.length_a   1.000
_cell.length_b   1.000
_cell.length_c   1.000
_cell.angle_alpha   90.00
_cell.angle_beta   90.00
_cell.angle_gamma   90.00
#
_symmetry.space_group_name_H-M   'P 1'
#
loop_
_entity.id
_entity.type
_entity.pdbx_description
1 polymer ?
#
loop_
_entity_poly.entity_id
_entity_poly.type
_entity_poly.pdbx_seq_one_letter_code
_entity_poly.pdbx_strand_id
1 'polypeptide(L)'
;MIATVMHLIRHWESLGNEFLKAFKDQHHILSALKGLRNGVVYGARIRAPHALVMVFLFGEGTLAEKLQTILRLTKTHAVNLAKFVFSYKLCQGILQRLEDFPVFPLFAAAVWGIVLWLFEHHTNVLQGSLVKSMTYLYKDSNYWTDIRNFLLRNK
;
A
#
# COMPACT_ATOMS: atom_id res chain seq x y z
N MET A 1 -26.99 -32.71 -1.38
CA MET A 1 -25.91 -31.81 -1.87
C MET A 1 -26.23 -30.33 -1.62
N ILE A 2 -27.38 -29.81 -2.10
CA ILE A 2 -27.75 -28.39 -1.95
C ILE A 2 -27.97 -27.96 -0.48
N ALA A 3 -28.62 -28.81 0.33
CA ALA A 3 -28.84 -28.54 1.76
C ALA A 3 -27.53 -28.44 2.56
N THR A 4 -26.55 -29.30 2.25
CA THR A 4 -25.21 -29.28 2.86
C THR A 4 -24.45 -28.01 2.52
N VAL A 5 -24.53 -27.56 1.26
CA VAL A 5 -23.94 -26.29 0.81
C VAL A 5 -24.62 -25.10 1.48
N MET A 6 -25.95 -25.09 1.59
CA MET A 6 -26.69 -24.04 2.31
C MET A 6 -26.37 -23.99 3.80
N HIS A 7 -26.20 -25.15 4.44
CA HIS A 7 -25.77 -25.25 5.83
C HIS A 7 -24.35 -24.70 6.02
N LEU A 8 -23.43 -25.01 5.09
CA LEU A 8 -22.06 -24.51 5.10
C LEU A 8 -22.01 -22.98 4.92
N ILE A 9 -22.82 -22.43 4.01
CA ILE A 9 -22.93 -20.99 3.77
C ILE A 9 -23.48 -20.28 5.01
N ARG A 10 -24.50 -20.83 5.68
CA ARG A 10 -25.09 -20.25 6.89
C ARG A 10 -24.14 -20.26 8.10
N HIS A 11 -23.26 -21.26 8.20
CA HIS A 11 -22.34 -21.42 9.32
C HIS A 11 -20.89 -21.02 8.99
N TRP A 12 -20.64 -20.51 7.79
CA TRP A 12 -19.30 -20.15 7.33
C TRP A 12 -18.62 -19.12 8.25
N GLU A 13 -19.37 -18.15 8.76
CA GLU A 13 -18.85 -17.15 9.71
C GLU A 13 -18.52 -17.78 11.07
N SER A 14 -19.34 -18.71 11.55
CA SER A 14 -19.12 -19.46 12.79
C SER A 14 -17.87 -20.32 12.70
N LEU A 15 -17.73 -21.09 11.62
CA LEU A 15 -16.57 -21.93 11.34
C LEU A 15 -15.30 -21.09 11.17
N GLY A 16 -15.40 -19.96 10.46
CA GLY A 16 -14.30 -19.01 10.34
C GLY A 16 -13.88 -18.42 11.68
N ASN A 17 -14.82 -18.07 12.55
CA ASN A 17 -14.54 -17.51 13.87
C ASN A 17 -13.96 -18.56 14.84
N GLU A 18 -14.43 -19.80 14.79
CA GLU A 18 -13.82 -20.91 15.56
C GLU A 18 -12.43 -21.25 15.05
N PHE A 19 -12.21 -21.27 13.74
CA PHE A 19 -10.89 -21.42 13.14
C PHE A 19 -9.95 -20.29 13.58
N LEU A 20 -10.40 -19.03 13.53
CA LEU A 20 -9.63 -17.89 14.00
C LEU A 20 -9.32 -17.94 15.51
N LYS A 21 -10.24 -18.50 16.32
CA LYS A 21 -10.01 -18.75 17.76
C LYS A 21 -9.04 -19.91 18.00
N ALA A 22 -9.06 -20.96 17.17
CA ALA A 22 -8.14 -22.09 17.26
C ALA A 22 -6.69 -21.70 16.91
N PHE A 23 -6.50 -20.69 16.05
CA PHE A 23 -5.19 -20.15 15.67
C PHE A 23 -4.83 -18.84 16.40
N LYS A 24 -5.42 -18.59 17.57
CA LYS A 24 -5.20 -17.36 18.36
C LYS A 24 -3.72 -17.13 18.71
N ASP A 25 -2.95 -18.20 18.90
CA ASP A 25 -1.50 -18.14 19.18
C ASP A 25 -0.67 -17.70 17.97
N GLN A 26 -1.23 -17.76 16.75
CA GLN A 26 -0.61 -17.34 15.48
C GLN A 26 -1.10 -15.96 15.02
N HIS A 27 -1.52 -15.09 15.96
CA HIS A 27 -2.12 -13.78 15.67
C HIS A 27 -1.31 -12.95 14.66
N HIS A 28 0.02 -12.97 14.75
CA HIS A 28 0.90 -12.25 13.83
C HIS A 28 0.78 -12.74 12.38
N ILE A 29 0.79 -14.06 12.15
CA ILE A 29 0.66 -14.65 10.80
C ILE A 29 -0.73 -14.40 10.24
N LEU A 30 -1.78 -14.58 11.04
CA LEU A 30 -3.16 -14.28 10.64
C LEU A 30 -3.34 -12.79 10.29
N SER A 31 -2.71 -11.89 11.05
CA SER A 31 -2.74 -10.45 10.77
C SER A 31 -2.01 -10.10 9.48
N ALA A 32 -0.88 -10.76 9.19
CA ALA A 32 -0.14 -10.57 7.95
C ALA A 32 -0.93 -11.08 6.74
N LEU A 33 -1.59 -12.24 6.86
CA LEU A 33 -2.43 -12.80 5.80
C LEU A 33 -3.69 -11.95 5.54
N LYS A 34 -4.34 -11.45 6.60
CA LYS A 34 -5.45 -10.49 6.49
C LYS A 34 -4.97 -9.18 5.87
N GLY A 35 -3.77 -8.72 6.25
CA GLY A 35 -3.10 -7.56 5.68
C GLY A 35 -2.83 -7.71 4.18
N LEU A 36 -2.35 -8.89 3.75
CA LEU A 36 -2.16 -9.23 2.34
C LEU A 36 -3.47 -9.09 1.55
N ARG A 37 -4.55 -9.73 2.03
CA ARG A 37 -5.88 -9.63 1.40
C ARG A 37 -6.35 -8.19 1.33
N ASN A 38 -6.19 -7.43 2.41
CA ASN A 38 -6.60 -6.02 2.45
C ASN A 38 -5.80 -5.17 1.47
N GLY A 39 -4.50 -5.40 1.35
CA GLY A 39 -3.64 -4.74 0.37
C GLY A 39 -4.09 -5.01 -1.07
N VAL A 40 -4.47 -6.25 -1.39
CA VAL A 40 -5.03 -6.59 -2.72
C VAL A 40 -6.34 -5.86 -2.97
N VAL A 41 -7.31 -5.94 -2.04
CA VAL A 41 -8.63 -5.35 -2.21
C VAL A 41 -8.56 -3.84 -2.30
N TYR A 42 -7.80 -3.20 -1.41
CA TYR A 42 -7.67 -1.75 -1.37
C TYR A 42 -6.91 -1.21 -2.59
N GLY A 43 -5.80 -1.86 -2.96
CA GLY A 43 -5.03 -1.51 -4.14
C GLY A 43 -5.84 -1.63 -5.42
N ALA A 44 -6.69 -2.66 -5.53
CA ALA A 44 -7.61 -2.79 -6.65
C ALA A 44 -8.69 -1.69 -6.67
N ARG A 45 -9.30 -1.39 -5.51
CA ARG A 45 -10.35 -0.35 -5.40
C ARG A 45 -9.89 1.04 -5.80
N ILE A 46 -8.64 1.40 -5.51
CA ILE A 46 -8.10 2.72 -5.88
C ILE A 46 -7.55 2.71 -7.30
N ARG A 47 -6.78 1.68 -7.68
CA ARG A 47 -6.06 1.68 -8.95
C ARG A 47 -6.96 1.36 -10.13
N ALA A 48 -7.96 0.49 -9.97
CA ALA A 48 -8.82 0.08 -11.08
C ALA A 48 -9.61 1.26 -11.68
N PRO A 49 -10.29 2.13 -10.90
CA PRO A 49 -10.97 3.30 -11.45
C PRO A 49 -10.01 4.28 -12.12
N HIS A 50 -8.86 4.56 -11.50
CA HIS A 50 -7.86 5.47 -12.07
C HIS A 50 -7.28 4.92 -13.38
N ALA A 51 -6.91 3.64 -13.43
CA ALA A 51 -6.40 3.01 -14.65
C ALA A 51 -7.46 2.94 -15.75
N LEU A 52 -8.73 2.68 -15.39
CA LEU A 52 -9.85 2.70 -16.32
C LEU A 52 -9.97 4.07 -16.99
N VAL A 53 -10.04 5.15 -16.21
CA VAL A 53 -10.16 6.51 -16.73
C VAL A 53 -8.96 6.87 -17.61
N MET A 54 -7.74 6.58 -17.15
CA MET A 54 -6.53 6.93 -17.91
C MET A 54 -6.40 6.17 -19.24
N VAL A 55 -6.66 4.86 -19.25
CA VAL A 55 -6.52 4.02 -20.45
C VAL A 55 -7.68 4.24 -21.42
N PHE A 56 -8.88 4.56 -20.92
CA PHE A 56 -10.01 4.87 -21.77
C PHE A 56 -9.84 6.23 -22.46
N LEU A 57 -9.44 7.27 -21.71
CA LEU A 57 -9.28 8.63 -22.23
C LEU A 57 -7.99 8.84 -23.05
N PHE A 58 -6.87 8.26 -22.62
CA PHE A 58 -5.55 8.54 -23.18
C PHE A 58 -4.83 7.30 -23.73
N GLY A 59 -5.45 6.12 -23.64
CA GLY A 59 -4.85 4.89 -24.17
C GLY A 59 -5.15 4.70 -25.65
N GLU A 60 -4.14 4.23 -26.39
CA GLU A 60 -4.27 3.79 -27.78
C GLU A 60 -4.42 2.26 -27.87
N GLY A 61 -4.98 1.76 -28.97
CA GLY A 61 -5.21 0.33 -29.20
C GLY A 61 -6.67 -0.11 -29.06
N THR A 62 -6.89 -1.41 -29.21
CA THR A 62 -8.20 -2.07 -29.18
C THR A 62 -8.78 -2.15 -27.76
N LEU A 63 -10.10 -2.37 -27.63
CA LEU A 63 -10.75 -2.53 -26.32
C LEU A 63 -10.15 -3.66 -25.48
N ALA A 64 -9.69 -4.74 -26.13
CA ALA A 64 -9.06 -5.87 -25.45
C ALA A 64 -7.70 -5.49 -24.86
N GLU A 65 -6.86 -4.79 -25.63
CA GLU A 65 -5.54 -4.31 -25.17
C GLU A 65 -5.69 -3.29 -24.03
N LYS A 66 -6.71 -2.42 -24.11
CA LYS A 66 -7.06 -1.49 -23.04
C LYS A 66 -7.44 -2.21 -21.76
N LEU A 67 -8.32 -3.21 -21.83
CA LEU A 67 -8.73 -4.00 -20.68
C LEU A 67 -7.55 -4.78 -20.06
N GLN A 68 -6.70 -5.39 -20.90
CA GLN A 68 -5.51 -6.10 -20.44
C GLN A 68 -4.53 -5.15 -19.74
N THR A 69 -4.36 -3.93 -20.25
CA THR A 69 -3.54 -2.90 -19.64
C THR A 69 -4.08 -2.49 -18.27
N ILE A 70 -5.39 -2.24 -18.16
CA ILE A 70 -6.04 -1.89 -16.90
C ILE A 70 -5.84 -3.01 -15.86
N LEU A 71 -6.08 -4.26 -16.26
CA LEU A 71 -5.91 -5.42 -15.39
C LEU A 71 -4.44 -5.60 -14.95
N ARG A 72 -3.49 -5.45 -15.87
CA ARG A 72 -2.05 -5.56 -15.55
C ARG A 72 -1.61 -4.48 -14.57
N LEU A 73 -1.98 -3.22 -14.81
CA LEU A 73 -1.64 -2.09 -13.95
C LEU A 73 -2.25 -2.25 -12.55
N THR A 74 -3.52 -2.65 -12.50
CA THR A 74 -4.24 -2.89 -11.24
C THR A 74 -3.60 -4.06 -10.47
N LYS A 75 -3.36 -5.18 -11.14
CA LYS A 75 -2.73 -6.36 -10.52
C LYS A 75 -1.35 -6.04 -9.97
N THR A 76 -0.52 -5.35 -10.75
CA THR A 76 0.84 -4.98 -10.33
C THR A 76 0.81 -4.11 -9.08
N HIS A 77 -0.03 -3.08 -9.06
CA HIS A 77 -0.15 -2.19 -7.91
C HIS A 77 -0.72 -2.90 -6.68
N ALA A 78 -1.80 -3.67 -6.86
CA ALA A 78 -2.44 -4.42 -5.78
C ALA A 78 -1.49 -5.46 -5.16
N VAL A 79 -0.70 -6.16 -5.98
CA VAL A 79 0.29 -7.14 -5.51
C VAL A 79 1.45 -6.46 -4.79
N ASN A 80 1.95 -5.32 -5.29
CA ASN A 80 3.02 -4.59 -4.61
C ASN A 80 2.57 -4.07 -3.24
N LEU A 81 1.34 -3.54 -3.15
CA LEU A 81 0.77 -3.11 -1.89
C LEU A 81 0.57 -4.28 -0.91
N ALA A 82 0.09 -5.42 -1.42
CA ALA A 82 -0.07 -6.63 -0.62
C ALA A 82 1.27 -7.13 -0.05
N LYS A 83 2.31 -7.20 -0.88
CA LYS A 83 3.68 -7.55 -0.45
C LYS A 83 4.18 -6.61 0.63
N PHE A 84 4.01 -5.30 0.44
CA PHE A 84 4.43 -4.29 1.42
C PHE A 84 3.75 -4.48 2.77
N VAL A 85 2.41 -4.61 2.81
CA VAL A 85 1.65 -4.80 4.06
C VAL A 85 2.01 -6.12 4.73
N PHE A 86 2.19 -7.19 3.95
CA PHE A 86 2.60 -8.50 4.46
C PHE A 86 3.99 -8.44 5.10
N SER A 87 4.99 -7.89 4.41
CA SER A 87 6.35 -7.74 4.93
C SER A 87 6.37 -6.84 6.18
N TYR A 88 5.65 -5.72 6.16
CA TYR A 88 5.52 -4.84 7.32
C TYR A 88 4.94 -5.59 8.54
N LYS A 89 3.84 -6.32 8.36
CA LYS A 89 3.19 -7.07 9.46
C LYS A 89 4.04 -8.22 9.96
N LEU A 90 4.78 -8.88 9.07
CA LEU A 90 5.72 -9.94 9.45
C LEU A 90 6.88 -9.37 10.28
N CYS A 91 7.51 -8.29 9.82
CA CYS A 91 8.58 -7.60 10.57
C CYS A 91 8.06 -7.06 11.92
N GLN A 92 6.85 -6.48 11.94
CA GLN A 92 6.20 -6.01 13.16
C GLN A 92 6.00 -7.18 14.15
N GLY A 93 5.52 -8.33 13.68
CA GLY A 93 5.31 -9.51 14.52
C GLY A 93 6.61 -10.11 15.07
N ILE A 94 7.68 -10.11 14.27
CA ILE A 94 9.01 -10.54 14.73
C ILE A 94 9.54 -9.57 15.79
N LEU A 95 9.48 -8.26 15.54
CA LEU A 95 10.01 -7.25 16.44
C LEU A 95 9.25 -7.21 17.78
N GLN A 96 7.92 -7.36 17.76
CA GLN A 96 7.09 -7.49 18.96
C GLN A 96 7.41 -8.73 19.81
N ARG A 97 8.07 -9.73 19.22
CA ARG A 97 8.47 -10.96 19.91
C ARG A 97 9.87 -10.86 20.51
N LEU A 98 10.63 -9.83 20.14
CA LEU A 98 12.00 -9.62 20.59
C LEU A 98 12.08 -8.64 21.78
N GLU A 99 11.19 -7.64 21.90
CA GLU A 99 11.31 -6.62 22.95
C GLU A 99 9.97 -6.02 23.44
N ASP A 100 9.90 -5.69 24.74
CA ASP A 100 8.85 -4.89 25.39
C ASP A 100 9.02 -3.36 25.21
N PHE A 101 10.14 -2.91 24.64
CA PHE A 101 10.48 -1.49 24.45
C PHE A 101 9.97 -0.93 23.10
N PRO A 102 9.70 0.39 22.99
CA PRO A 102 9.23 1.04 21.75
C PRO A 102 10.37 1.22 20.73
N VAL A 103 11.03 0.13 20.34
CA VAL A 103 12.15 0.14 19.40
C VAL A 103 11.71 0.47 17.97
N PHE A 104 10.47 0.14 17.61
CA PHE A 104 9.92 0.49 16.30
C PHE A 104 9.86 2.00 16.04
N PRO A 105 9.30 2.84 16.93
CA PRO A 105 9.39 4.31 16.79
C PRO A 105 10.81 4.85 16.67
N LEU A 106 11.75 4.35 17.48
CA LEU A 106 13.13 4.84 17.47
C LEU A 106 13.84 4.48 16.16
N PHE A 107 13.66 3.24 15.70
CA PHE A 107 14.16 2.79 14.41
C PHE A 107 13.55 3.59 13.26
N ALA A 108 12.23 3.82 13.28
CA ALA A 108 11.55 4.60 12.26
C ALA A 108 12.06 6.05 12.22
N ALA A 109 12.28 6.67 13.39
CA ALA A 109 12.85 8.01 13.49
C ALA A 109 14.28 8.06 12.94
N ALA A 110 15.12 7.08 13.26
CA ALA A 110 16.49 6.99 12.75
C ALA A 110 16.52 6.81 11.22
N VAL A 111 15.71 5.87 10.69
CA VAL A 111 15.57 5.65 9.24
C VAL A 111 15.09 6.93 8.55
N TRP A 112 14.08 7.60 9.10
CA TRP A 112 13.56 8.83 8.53
C TRP A 112 14.60 9.97 8.56
N GLY A 113 15.34 10.12 9.65
CA GLY A 113 16.44 11.08 9.75
C GLY A 113 17.51 10.86 8.68
N ILE A 114 17.89 9.60 8.45
CA ILE A 114 18.83 9.24 7.37
C ILE A 114 18.23 9.56 5.99
N VAL A 115 16.95 9.27 5.76
CA VAL A 115 16.29 9.59 4.48
C VAL A 115 16.30 11.10 4.21
N LEU A 116 16.01 11.94 5.22
CA LEU A 116 16.09 13.39 5.07
C LEU A 116 17.52 13.86 4.79
N TRP A 117 18.52 13.29 5.47
CA TRP A 117 19.92 13.62 5.22
C TRP A 117 20.35 13.24 3.78
N LEU A 118 19.94 12.06 3.30
CA LEU A 118 20.15 11.61 1.92
C LEU A 118 19.42 12.49 0.90
N PHE A 119 18.21 12.97 1.21
CA PHE A 119 17.49 13.89 0.32
C PHE A 119 18.21 15.23 0.16
N GLU A 120 18.88 15.71 1.19
CA GLU A 120 19.61 16.97 1.10
C GLU A 120 20.95 16.81 0.38
N HIS A 121 21.70 15.74 0.67
CA HIS A 121 23.09 15.58 0.19
C HIS A 121 23.26 14.63 -1.01
N HIS A 122 22.39 13.62 -1.17
CA HIS A 122 22.55 12.53 -2.13
C HIS A 122 21.20 12.08 -2.74
N THR A 123 20.49 12.99 -3.42
CA THR A 123 19.16 12.68 -3.99
C THR A 123 19.15 11.52 -4.99
N ASN A 124 20.29 11.21 -5.60
CA ASN A 124 20.44 10.17 -6.62
C ASN A 124 20.32 8.74 -6.07
N VAL A 125 20.49 8.53 -4.76
CA VAL A 125 20.32 7.19 -4.15
C VAL A 125 18.89 6.91 -3.71
N LEU A 126 18.03 7.93 -3.68
CA LEU A 126 16.63 7.81 -3.29
C LEU A 126 15.75 7.39 -4.47
N GLN A 127 14.69 6.66 -4.15
CA GLN A 127 13.71 6.23 -5.14
C GLN A 127 13.04 7.46 -5.78
N GLY A 128 13.00 7.50 -7.11
CA GLY A 128 12.64 8.72 -7.85
C GLY A 128 11.26 9.31 -7.55
N SER A 129 10.27 8.51 -7.11
CA SER A 129 8.97 9.07 -6.72
C SER A 129 8.98 9.77 -5.36
N LEU A 130 9.83 9.29 -4.43
CA LEU A 130 10.06 9.96 -3.15
C LEU A 130 10.75 11.29 -3.37
N VAL A 131 11.79 11.33 -4.22
CA VAL A 131 12.50 12.57 -4.57
C VAL A 131 11.55 13.60 -5.17
N LYS A 132 10.73 13.23 -6.16
CA LYS A 132 9.76 14.17 -6.77
C LYS A 132 8.78 14.73 -5.75
N SER A 133 8.23 13.88 -4.88
CA SER A 133 7.30 14.31 -3.83
C SER A 133 7.99 15.26 -2.84
N MET A 134 9.19 14.93 -2.40
CA MET A 134 9.95 15.76 -1.45
C MET A 134 10.43 17.07 -2.08
N THR A 135 10.86 17.08 -3.34
CA THR A 135 11.21 18.32 -4.07
C THR A 135 10.01 19.25 -4.18
N TYR A 136 8.85 18.72 -4.57
CA TYR A 136 7.60 19.50 -4.63
C TYR A 136 7.24 20.10 -3.27
N LEU A 137 7.34 19.31 -2.20
CA LEU A 137 6.96 19.75 -0.85
C LEU A 137 7.97 20.69 -0.19
N TYR A 138 9.27 20.44 -0.33
CA TYR A 138 10.32 21.13 0.45
C TYR A 138 11.15 22.12 -0.37
N LYS A 139 11.39 21.88 -1.66
CA LYS A 139 12.26 22.73 -2.48
C LYS A 139 11.46 23.74 -3.29
N ASP A 140 10.35 23.31 -3.90
CA ASP A 140 9.51 24.19 -4.70
C ASP A 140 8.71 25.17 -3.83
N SER A 141 8.37 24.80 -2.60
CA SER A 141 7.69 25.67 -1.63
C SER A 141 8.51 26.90 -1.21
N ASN A 142 9.82 26.92 -1.44
CA ASN A 142 10.68 28.06 -1.11
C ASN A 142 10.65 29.20 -2.15
N TYR A 143 9.89 29.05 -3.24
CA TYR A 143 9.79 30.05 -4.30
C TYR A 143 8.34 30.47 -4.50
N TRP A 144 8.04 31.76 -4.42
CA TRP A 144 6.74 32.32 -4.78
C TRP A 144 6.92 33.62 -5.55
N THR A 145 6.25 33.74 -6.70
CA THR A 145 6.24 34.96 -7.52
C THR A 145 4.92 35.72 -7.42
N ASP A 146 3.79 35.01 -7.30
CA ASP A 146 2.43 35.57 -7.36
C ASP A 146 1.46 34.86 -6.40
N ILE A 147 0.35 35.51 -6.03
CA ILE A 147 -0.71 34.94 -5.17
C ILE A 147 -1.34 33.68 -5.79
N ARG A 148 -1.47 33.63 -7.12
CA ARG A 148 -1.92 32.41 -7.82
C ARG A 148 -0.90 31.27 -7.70
N ASN A 149 0.39 31.61 -7.70
CA ASN A 149 1.46 30.63 -7.50
C ASN A 149 1.44 30.07 -6.06
N PHE A 150 1.17 30.95 -5.10
CA PHE A 150 1.07 30.61 -3.69
C PHE A 150 -0.16 29.75 -3.32
N LEU A 151 -1.34 30.05 -3.88
CA LEU A 151 -2.60 29.41 -3.47
C LEU A 151 -3.13 28.32 -4.40
N LEU A 152 -2.88 28.40 -5.71
CA LEU A 152 -3.60 27.59 -6.70
C LEU A 152 -2.69 26.72 -7.57
N ARG A 153 -1.43 27.12 -7.80
CA ARG A 153 -0.58 26.42 -8.77
C ARG A 153 0.91 26.55 -8.41
N ASN A 154 1.60 25.44 -8.19
CA ASN A 154 3.07 25.44 -8.09
C ASN A 154 3.69 25.80 -9.46
N LYS A 155 4.80 26.56 -9.48
CA LYS A 155 5.59 27.03 -10.65
C LYS A 155 4.86 27.04 -12.02
#